data_AF-A0A2G8JHC4-F1
#
_entry.id   AF-A0A2G8JHC4-F1
#
_cell.length_a   1.000
_cell.length_b   1.000
_cell.length_c   1.000
_cell.angle_alpha   90.00
_cell.angle_beta   90.00
_cell.angle_gamma   90.00
#
_symmetry.space_group_name_H-M   'P 1'
#
loop_
_entity.id
_entity.type
_entity.pdbx_description
1 polymer ?
#
loop_
_entity_poly.entity_id
_entity_poly.type
_entity_poly.pdbx_seq_one_letter_code
_entity_poly.pdbx_strand_id
1 'polypeptide(L)'
;MKHLSPFTTYKINIAVDVEGGASDLEPTEIVLTTRFAAPLLAPRVWPVNSKVTKTSLEFKWTRPNCTSLNGIFKQYTIGGNATKGETGISGRNTRSYTLHHLTPCTVYSFTVRFVNTFRRGPIGVAYKKTEDDRPGRSFNLMLEPQDNGDLVATWQESGENPCNVDSYIINIQPVGEGKCEEIHVIDESDIALDRNDRSYTFGRSELSLWGGTEYQVSLRAVNTIGESDPDAARKYTNVLRK
;
A
#
# COMPACT_ATOMS: atom_id res chain seq x y z
N MET A 1 -40.69 3.16 -31.51
CA MET A 1 -39.34 2.55 -31.45
C MET A 1 -38.97 2.30 -29.99
N LYS A 2 -38.39 1.15 -29.66
CA LYS A 2 -37.87 0.82 -28.32
C LYS A 2 -36.38 0.44 -28.48
N HIS A 3 -35.57 0.66 -27.44
CA HIS A 3 -34.12 0.33 -27.40
C HIS A 3 -33.19 1.17 -28.29
N LEU A 4 -33.36 2.50 -28.31
CA LEU A 4 -32.39 3.41 -28.95
C LEU A 4 -31.15 3.61 -28.05
N SER A 5 -29.96 3.64 -28.66
CA SER A 5 -28.70 3.94 -27.98
C SER A 5 -28.71 5.37 -27.44
N PRO A 6 -28.23 5.61 -26.20
CA PRO A 6 -28.11 6.95 -25.65
C PRO A 6 -27.15 7.83 -26.45
N PHE A 7 -27.36 9.15 -26.39
CA PHE A 7 -26.55 10.16 -27.07
C PHE A 7 -26.21 9.82 -28.53
N THR A 8 -27.21 9.33 -29.25
CA THR A 8 -27.09 8.90 -30.65
C THR A 8 -28.16 9.62 -31.47
N THR A 9 -27.75 10.19 -32.60
CA THR A 9 -28.65 10.82 -33.56
C THR A 9 -29.18 9.77 -34.53
N TYR A 10 -30.50 9.64 -34.58
CA TYR A 10 -31.22 8.76 -35.50
C TYR A 10 -31.87 9.59 -36.60
N LYS A 11 -31.79 9.09 -37.83
CA LYS A 11 -32.55 9.57 -38.98
C LYS A 11 -33.68 8.57 -39.25
N ILE A 12 -34.91 9.05 -39.24
CA ILE A 12 -36.11 8.23 -39.40
C ILE A 12 -36.81 8.73 -40.66
N ASN A 13 -37.01 7.84 -41.62
CA ASN A 13 -37.76 8.12 -42.84
C ASN A 13 -39.18 7.56 -42.70
N ILE A 14 -40.18 8.40 -42.93
CA ILE A 14 -41.59 8.02 -42.89
C ILE A 14 -42.13 8.13 -44.32
N ALA A 15 -42.56 7.00 -44.87
CA ALA A 15 -43.27 6.93 -46.14
C ALA A 15 -44.72 6.49 -45.88
N VAL A 16 -45.65 6.98 -46.69
CA VAL A 16 -47.06 6.59 -46.65
C VAL A 16 -47.26 5.51 -47.72
N ASP A 17 -47.79 4.36 -47.32
CA ASP A 17 -48.21 3.31 -48.25
C ASP A 17 -49.72 3.41 -48.45
N VAL A 18 -50.19 3.34 -49.70
CA VAL A 18 -51.61 3.48 -50.06
C VAL A 18 -52.06 2.19 -50.75
N GLU A 19 -53.07 1.51 -50.22
CA GLU A 19 -53.61 0.29 -50.84
C GLU A 19 -54.12 0.59 -52.26
N GLY A 20 -53.43 0.05 -53.26
CA GLY A 20 -53.78 0.19 -54.68
C GLY A 20 -52.75 0.89 -55.57
N GLY A 21 -51.64 1.40 -55.03
CA GLY A 21 -50.55 1.97 -55.84
C GLY A 21 -49.44 2.64 -55.03
N ALA A 22 -48.29 2.90 -55.66
CA ALA A 22 -47.20 3.63 -55.02
C ALA A 22 -47.63 5.07 -54.70
N SER A 23 -47.36 5.51 -53.48
CA SER A 23 -47.61 6.90 -53.04
C SER A 23 -46.61 7.86 -53.70
N ASP A 24 -47.10 8.93 -54.33
CA ASP A 24 -46.28 10.02 -54.91
C ASP A 24 -45.71 10.98 -53.85
N LEU A 25 -45.95 10.73 -52.57
CA LEU A 25 -45.48 11.57 -51.48
C LEU A 25 -44.02 11.26 -51.14
N GLU A 26 -43.17 12.28 -51.24
CA GLU A 26 -41.78 12.21 -50.78
C GLU A 26 -41.71 11.83 -49.29
N PRO A 27 -40.84 10.88 -48.90
CA PRO A 27 -40.69 10.50 -47.50
C PRO A 27 -40.31 11.70 -46.63
N THR A 28 -40.92 11.82 -45.46
CA THR A 28 -40.52 12.83 -44.46
C THR A 28 -39.33 12.31 -43.64
N GLU A 29 -38.23 13.06 -43.60
CA GLU A 29 -37.07 12.79 -42.73
C GLU A 29 -37.25 13.48 -41.38
N ILE A 30 -37.20 12.71 -40.28
CA ILE A 30 -37.14 13.21 -38.92
C ILE A 30 -35.76 12.87 -38.34
N VAL A 31 -35.07 13.88 -37.84
CA VAL A 31 -33.77 13.72 -37.16
C VAL A 31 -33.95 14.00 -35.67
N LEU A 32 -33.58 13.03 -34.82
CA LEU A 32 -33.65 13.19 -33.37
C LEU A 32 -32.45 12.59 -32.67
N THR A 33 -32.03 13.22 -31.57
CA THR A 33 -30.93 12.73 -30.72
C THR A 33 -31.49 12.25 -29.39
N THR A 34 -31.12 11.04 -28.99
CA THR A 34 -31.49 10.45 -27.70
C THR A 34 -30.79 11.16 -26.52
N ARG A 35 -31.36 11.03 -25.33
CA ARG A 35 -30.80 11.63 -24.10
C ARG A 35 -29.45 11.01 -23.73
N PHE A 36 -28.67 11.76 -22.93
CA PHE A 36 -27.47 11.25 -22.28
C PHE A 36 -27.80 10.11 -21.31
N ALA A 37 -26.85 9.21 -21.12
CA ALA A 37 -26.87 8.22 -20.03
C ALA A 37 -25.48 8.13 -19.40
N ALA A 38 -25.33 7.41 -18.28
CA ALA A 38 -24.00 7.17 -17.71
C ALA A 38 -23.12 6.34 -18.68
N PRO A 39 -21.78 6.47 -18.61
CA PRO A 39 -20.89 5.57 -19.33
C PRO A 39 -21.19 4.12 -18.95
N LEU A 40 -21.31 3.26 -19.96
CA LEU A 40 -21.74 1.87 -19.81
C LEU A 40 -20.62 0.96 -19.31
N LEU A 41 -19.40 1.18 -19.81
CA LEU A 41 -18.25 0.30 -19.54
C LEU A 41 -17.25 0.97 -18.60
N ALA A 42 -16.58 0.15 -17.80
CA ALA A 42 -15.49 0.59 -16.95
C ALA A 42 -14.19 0.72 -17.76
N PRO A 43 -13.25 1.58 -17.35
CA PRO A 43 -11.89 1.51 -17.86
C PRO A 43 -11.26 0.16 -17.47
N ARG A 44 -10.53 -0.49 -18.39
CA ARG A 44 -9.60 -1.54 -18.00
C ARG A 44 -8.39 -0.87 -17.36
N VAL A 45 -7.97 -1.32 -16.18
CA VAL A 45 -6.87 -0.74 -15.39
C VAL A 45 -5.81 -1.82 -15.17
N TRP A 46 -4.53 -1.46 -15.23
CA TRP A 46 -3.43 -2.38 -14.95
C TRP A 46 -2.19 -1.65 -14.41
N PRO A 47 -1.36 -2.31 -13.57
CA PRO A 47 -0.10 -1.74 -13.11
C PRO A 47 0.97 -1.78 -14.21
N VAL A 48 1.88 -0.82 -14.19
CA VAL A 48 3.07 -0.80 -15.04
C VAL A 48 4.21 -1.49 -14.30
N ASN A 49 4.41 -2.79 -14.58
CA ASN A 49 5.35 -3.63 -13.82
C ASN A 49 6.80 -3.10 -13.81
N SER A 50 7.25 -2.42 -14.86
CA SER A 50 8.59 -1.82 -14.94
C SER A 50 8.76 -0.50 -14.17
N LYS A 51 7.71 -0.02 -13.51
CA LYS A 51 7.66 1.24 -12.75
C LYS A 51 7.18 1.03 -11.31
N VAL A 52 7.36 -0.19 -10.81
CA VAL A 52 7.10 -0.56 -9.43
C VAL A 52 8.35 -0.21 -8.63
N THR A 53 8.17 0.42 -7.48
CA THR A 53 9.26 0.74 -6.54
C THR A 53 8.80 0.47 -5.11
N LYS A 54 9.69 0.62 -4.13
CA LYS A 54 9.37 0.53 -2.70
C LYS A 54 8.29 1.52 -2.25
N THR A 55 8.19 2.70 -2.86
CA THR A 55 7.33 3.81 -2.38
C THR A 55 6.45 4.43 -3.45
N SER A 56 6.41 3.86 -4.65
CA SER A 56 5.56 4.34 -5.75
C SER A 56 5.13 3.25 -6.71
N LEU A 57 3.95 3.45 -7.31
CA LEU A 57 3.31 2.54 -8.26
C LEU A 57 2.65 3.34 -9.40
N GLU A 58 3.01 3.04 -10.65
CA GLU A 58 2.30 3.58 -11.81
C GLU A 58 1.21 2.62 -12.30
N PHE A 59 0.03 3.16 -12.56
CA PHE A 59 -1.09 2.46 -13.19
C PHE A 59 -1.45 3.08 -14.52
N LYS A 60 -1.93 2.25 -15.45
CA LYS A 60 -2.45 2.65 -16.75
C LYS A 60 -3.88 2.19 -16.93
N TRP A 61 -4.63 2.91 -17.78
CA TRP A 61 -6.00 2.53 -18.13
C TRP A 61 -6.36 2.80 -19.59
N THR A 62 -7.43 2.14 -20.05
CA THR A 62 -7.98 2.35 -21.40
C THR A 62 -8.66 3.70 -21.54
N ARG A 63 -8.52 4.31 -22.71
CA ARG A 63 -9.34 5.46 -23.12
C ARG A 63 -10.82 5.09 -23.22
N PRO A 64 -11.74 6.03 -23.03
CA PRO A 64 -13.16 5.79 -23.26
C PRO A 64 -13.45 5.53 -24.75
N ASN A 65 -14.40 4.64 -25.02
CA ASN A 65 -14.96 4.45 -26.36
C ASN A 65 -16.17 5.39 -26.55
N CYS A 66 -16.29 6.04 -27.70
CA CYS A 66 -17.40 6.95 -28.00
C CYS A 66 -18.77 6.26 -27.87
N THR A 67 -18.87 4.97 -28.23
CA THR A 67 -20.14 4.22 -28.15
C THR A 67 -20.52 3.82 -26.73
N SER A 68 -19.55 3.69 -25.81
CA SER A 68 -19.82 3.34 -24.41
C SER A 68 -19.90 4.54 -23.48
N LEU A 69 -19.49 5.73 -23.95
CA LEU A 69 -19.52 6.95 -23.15
C LEU A 69 -20.94 7.46 -22.89
N ASN A 70 -21.88 7.23 -23.82
CA ASN A 70 -23.28 7.68 -23.71
C ASN A 70 -23.43 9.19 -23.41
N GLY A 71 -22.44 9.99 -23.78
CA GLY A 71 -22.39 11.43 -23.52
C GLY A 71 -21.02 12.03 -23.78
N ILE A 72 -20.88 13.33 -23.51
CA ILE A 72 -19.62 14.05 -23.72
C ILE A 72 -18.69 13.73 -22.55
N PHE A 73 -17.53 13.13 -22.83
CA PHE A 73 -16.50 12.89 -21.83
C PHE A 73 -16.10 14.19 -21.12
N LYS A 74 -16.01 14.16 -19.79
CA LYS A 74 -15.59 15.28 -18.96
C LYS A 74 -14.21 15.03 -18.35
N GLN A 75 -14.05 13.91 -17.63
CA GLN A 75 -12.82 13.58 -16.93
C GLN A 75 -12.79 12.10 -16.54
N TYR A 76 -11.64 11.66 -16.06
CA TYR A 76 -11.53 10.44 -15.27
C TYR A 76 -11.74 10.78 -13.79
N THR A 77 -12.20 9.80 -13.01
CA THR A 77 -12.14 9.87 -11.54
C THR A 77 -11.30 8.70 -11.06
N ILE A 78 -10.24 8.97 -10.31
CA ILE A 78 -9.33 7.97 -9.75
C ILE A 78 -9.50 7.88 -8.24
N GLY A 79 -9.14 6.75 -7.65
CA GLY A 79 -9.12 6.55 -6.20
C GLY A 79 -8.44 5.24 -5.80
N GLY A 80 -8.54 4.83 -4.54
CA GLY A 80 -7.92 3.61 -4.02
C GLY A 80 -7.72 3.68 -2.52
N ASN A 81 -7.03 2.69 -1.95
CA ASN A 81 -6.67 2.70 -0.52
C ASN A 81 -5.48 3.65 -0.21
N ALA A 82 -4.67 4.01 -1.21
CA ALA A 82 -3.62 5.02 -1.10
C ALA A 82 -4.12 6.47 -1.22
N THR A 83 -5.33 6.69 -1.75
CA THR A 83 -5.82 8.04 -2.02
C THR A 83 -6.75 8.51 -0.90
N LYS A 84 -6.67 9.81 -0.55
CA LYS A 84 -7.61 10.45 0.37
C LYS A 84 -8.93 10.74 -0.36
N GLY A 85 -9.65 9.70 -0.74
CA GLY A 85 -10.88 9.77 -1.53
C GLY A 85 -10.64 9.77 -3.04
N GLU A 86 -11.62 10.29 -3.78
CA GLU A 86 -11.62 10.30 -5.25
C GLU A 86 -11.13 11.64 -5.81
N THR A 87 -10.27 11.57 -6.83
CA THR A 87 -9.70 12.75 -7.51
C THR A 87 -10.09 12.77 -8.99
N GLY A 88 -10.49 13.93 -9.50
CA GLY A 88 -10.76 14.14 -10.92
C GLY A 88 -9.50 14.39 -11.73
N ILE A 89 -9.35 13.73 -12.89
CA ILE A 89 -8.25 13.95 -13.83
C ILE A 89 -8.81 14.34 -15.20
N SER A 90 -8.51 15.57 -15.60
CA SER A 90 -8.85 16.12 -16.91
C SER A 90 -7.91 15.61 -18.01
N GLY A 91 -8.37 15.74 -19.26
CA GLY A 91 -7.61 15.34 -20.44
C GLY A 91 -7.95 13.93 -20.90
N ARG A 92 -8.71 13.83 -22.00
CA ARG A 92 -9.15 12.56 -22.59
C ARG A 92 -7.99 11.61 -22.91
N ASN A 93 -6.82 12.16 -23.23
CA ASN A 93 -5.64 11.39 -23.60
C ASN A 93 -4.80 10.90 -22.41
N THR A 94 -5.04 11.43 -21.21
CA THR A 94 -4.38 11.00 -19.97
C THR A 94 -4.75 9.55 -19.67
N ARG A 95 -3.73 8.71 -19.51
CA ARG A 95 -3.89 7.25 -19.43
C ARG A 95 -3.02 6.60 -18.37
N SER A 96 -2.29 7.38 -17.59
CA SER A 96 -1.52 6.87 -16.46
C SER A 96 -1.57 7.81 -15.27
N TYR A 97 -1.31 7.25 -14.10
CA TYR A 97 -1.15 7.97 -12.85
C TYR A 97 -0.17 7.21 -11.96
N THR A 98 0.68 7.96 -11.27
CA THR A 98 1.65 7.41 -10.32
C THR A 98 1.22 7.75 -8.90
N LEU A 99 1.02 6.72 -8.09
CA LEU A 99 0.88 6.84 -6.65
C LEU A 99 2.26 6.96 -6.03
N HIS A 100 2.43 7.90 -5.11
CA HIS A 100 3.69 8.17 -4.40
C HIS A 100 3.49 8.08 -2.89
N HIS A 101 4.59 8.11 -2.13
CA HIS A 101 4.60 8.05 -0.67
C HIS A 101 3.88 6.82 -0.12
N LEU A 102 4.07 5.69 -0.80
CA LEU A 102 3.53 4.40 -0.42
C LEU A 102 4.44 3.71 0.59
N THR A 103 3.84 2.84 1.41
CA THR A 103 4.55 1.96 2.33
C THR A 103 5.10 0.75 1.56
N PRO A 104 6.37 0.37 1.75
CA PRO A 104 6.93 -0.84 1.18
C PRO A 104 6.17 -2.10 1.59
N CYS A 105 6.42 -3.22 0.90
CA CYS A 105 5.80 -4.51 1.19
C CYS A 105 4.25 -4.53 1.23
N THR A 106 3.58 -3.49 0.72
CA THR A 106 2.14 -3.28 0.91
C THR A 106 1.38 -3.36 -0.41
N VAL A 107 0.20 -3.99 -0.38
CA VAL A 107 -0.69 -4.10 -1.54
C VAL A 107 -1.61 -2.88 -1.62
N TYR A 108 -1.55 -2.18 -2.75
CA TYR A 108 -2.42 -1.04 -3.04
C TYR A 108 -3.44 -1.37 -4.11
N SER A 109 -4.65 -0.83 -3.92
CA SER A 109 -5.71 -0.82 -4.91
C SER A 109 -5.77 0.53 -5.62
N PHE A 110 -6.01 0.50 -6.93
CA PHE A 110 -6.19 1.69 -7.75
C PHE A 110 -7.46 1.54 -8.59
N THR A 111 -8.31 2.56 -8.54
CA THR A 111 -9.61 2.57 -9.21
C THR A 111 -9.71 3.72 -10.20
N VAL A 112 -10.41 3.51 -11.31
CA VAL A 112 -10.66 4.52 -12.33
C VAL A 112 -12.10 4.41 -12.82
N ARG A 113 -12.79 5.54 -13.03
CA ARG A 113 -14.10 5.64 -13.69
C ARG A 113 -14.06 6.67 -14.82
N PHE A 114 -14.86 6.46 -15.86
CA PHE A 114 -15.16 7.53 -16.81
C PHE A 114 -16.28 8.43 -16.25
N VAL A 115 -16.15 9.74 -16.44
CA VAL A 115 -17.20 10.72 -16.13
C VAL A 115 -17.61 11.44 -17.40
N ASN A 116 -18.90 11.45 -17.71
CA ASN A 116 -19.45 12.23 -18.81
C ASN A 116 -20.32 13.40 -18.29
N THR A 117 -21.00 14.10 -19.20
CA THR A 117 -21.91 15.23 -18.90
C THR A 117 -23.06 14.90 -17.94
N PHE A 118 -23.42 13.63 -17.78
CA PHE A 118 -24.57 13.21 -17.00
C PHE A 118 -24.17 12.61 -15.65
N ARG A 119 -23.40 11.51 -15.66
CA ARG A 119 -23.03 10.75 -14.45
C ARG A 119 -21.70 10.01 -14.58
N ARG A 120 -21.26 9.42 -13.46
CA ARG A 120 -20.10 8.53 -13.36
C ARG A 120 -20.47 7.13 -13.88
N GLY A 121 -19.55 6.51 -14.62
CA GLY A 121 -19.67 5.11 -15.06
C GLY A 121 -19.22 4.11 -13.99
N PRO A 122 -19.20 2.81 -14.32
CA PRO A 122 -18.71 1.77 -13.43
C PRO A 122 -17.20 1.84 -13.19
N ILE A 123 -16.73 1.14 -12.14
CA ILE A 123 -15.35 1.14 -11.65
C ILE A 123 -14.50 0.13 -12.38
N GLY A 124 -13.35 0.57 -12.90
CA GLY A 124 -12.22 -0.31 -13.19
C GLY A 124 -11.28 -0.33 -11.98
N VAL A 125 -10.75 -1.50 -11.62
CA VAL A 125 -9.84 -1.68 -10.48
C VAL A 125 -8.61 -2.50 -10.88
N ALA A 126 -7.48 -2.16 -10.28
CA ALA A 126 -6.25 -2.95 -10.34
C ALA A 126 -5.58 -2.97 -8.96
N TYR A 127 -4.76 -3.99 -8.74
CA TYR A 127 -3.99 -4.15 -7.51
C TYR A 127 -2.52 -4.33 -7.84
N LYS A 128 -1.65 -3.81 -6.97
CA LYS A 128 -0.21 -4.06 -7.07
C LYS A 128 0.46 -3.89 -5.72
N LYS A 129 1.39 -4.79 -5.41
CA LYS A 129 2.29 -4.69 -4.27
C LYS A 129 3.47 -3.78 -4.64
N THR A 130 3.87 -2.90 -3.74
CA THR A 130 5.18 -2.21 -3.80
C THR A 130 6.32 -3.22 -3.74
N GLU A 131 7.54 -2.79 -4.05
CA GLU A 131 8.71 -3.65 -3.83
C GLU A 131 8.91 -3.94 -2.33
N ASP A 132 9.61 -5.04 -2.08
CA ASP A 132 10.01 -5.42 -0.74
C ASP A 132 11.14 -4.54 -0.23
N ASP A 133 11.20 -4.38 1.09
CA ASP A 133 12.25 -3.64 1.77
C ASP A 133 12.64 -4.38 3.06
N ARG A 134 13.70 -3.89 3.71
CA ARG A 134 14.07 -4.34 5.06
C ARG A 134 12.91 -4.15 6.04
N PRO A 135 12.82 -4.96 7.10
CA PRO A 135 11.80 -4.80 8.12
C PRO A 135 11.85 -3.39 8.74
N GLY A 136 10.70 -2.84 9.10
CA GLY A 136 10.56 -1.57 9.80
C GLY A 136 11.03 -1.64 11.27
N ARG A 137 11.39 -0.47 11.83
CA ARG A 137 11.74 -0.30 13.25
C ARG A 137 10.46 -0.18 14.07
N SER A 138 9.98 -1.30 14.62
CA SER A 138 8.67 -1.30 15.25
C SER A 138 8.54 -2.45 16.28
N PHE A 139 9.44 -2.47 17.27
CA PHE A 139 9.36 -3.41 18.39
C PHE A 139 9.06 -2.63 19.68
N ASN A 140 8.34 -3.26 20.60
CA ASN A 140 8.24 -2.79 21.97
C ASN A 140 9.30 -3.51 22.80
N LEU A 141 10.57 -3.20 22.58
CA LEU A 141 11.68 -3.83 23.29
C LEU A 141 11.72 -3.36 24.75
N MET A 142 11.76 -4.31 25.66
CA MET A 142 11.88 -4.09 27.09
C MET A 142 13.02 -4.93 27.65
N LEU A 143 13.71 -4.41 28.65
CA LEU A 143 14.80 -5.09 29.33
C LEU A 143 14.52 -5.07 30.84
N GLU A 144 14.39 -6.25 31.45
CA GLU A 144 14.07 -6.37 32.87
C GLU A 144 15.10 -7.25 33.61
N PRO A 145 15.56 -6.82 34.80
CA PRO A 145 16.44 -7.61 35.63
C PRO A 145 15.68 -8.71 36.35
N GLN A 146 16.34 -9.84 36.55
CA GLN A 146 15.85 -10.98 37.31
C GLN A 146 16.54 -11.06 38.67
N ASP A 147 15.94 -11.79 39.62
CA ASP A 147 16.45 -11.94 40.98
C ASP A 147 17.82 -12.63 41.05
N ASN A 148 18.13 -13.50 40.07
CA ASN A 148 19.43 -14.16 39.94
C ASN A 148 20.52 -13.26 39.33
N GLY A 149 20.17 -12.04 38.92
CA GLY A 149 21.05 -11.07 38.28
C GLY A 149 21.13 -11.16 36.76
N ASP A 150 20.36 -12.05 36.13
CA ASP A 150 20.22 -12.09 34.67
C ASP A 150 19.41 -10.90 34.16
N LEU A 151 19.57 -10.60 32.88
CA LEU A 151 18.75 -9.62 32.18
C LEU A 151 17.90 -10.32 31.12
N VAL A 152 16.59 -10.10 31.16
CA VAL A 152 15.66 -10.68 30.18
C VAL A 152 15.18 -9.56 29.27
N ALA A 153 15.52 -9.67 28.00
CA ALA A 153 14.93 -8.85 26.96
C ALA A 153 13.62 -9.51 26.50
N THR A 154 12.57 -8.71 26.35
CA THR A 154 11.29 -9.12 25.77
C THR A 154 10.87 -8.11 24.72
N TRP A 155 10.25 -8.58 23.64
CA TRP A 155 9.78 -7.68 22.58
C TRP A 155 8.49 -8.17 21.95
N GLN A 156 7.75 -7.21 21.40
CA GLN A 156 6.56 -7.46 20.60
C GLN A 156 6.62 -6.59 19.35
N GLU A 157 6.31 -7.18 18.20
CA GLU A 157 6.14 -6.43 16.96
C GLU A 157 4.94 -5.50 17.07
N SER A 158 5.12 -4.21 16.77
CA SER A 158 4.07 -3.20 16.88
C SER A 158 3.03 -3.27 15.76
N GLY A 159 3.09 -4.27 14.88
CA GLY A 159 2.14 -4.48 13.78
C GLY A 159 2.23 -3.46 12.64
N GLU A 160 3.07 -2.42 12.76
CA GLU A 160 3.25 -1.36 11.76
C GLU A 160 4.26 -1.72 10.67
N ASN A 161 4.90 -2.88 10.75
CA ASN A 161 5.86 -3.36 9.78
C ASN A 161 5.20 -4.33 8.78
N PRO A 162 4.84 -3.89 7.56
CA PRO A 162 4.24 -4.76 6.55
C PRO A 162 5.25 -5.71 5.89
N CYS A 163 6.56 -5.50 6.10
CA CYS A 163 7.60 -6.36 5.53
C CYS A 163 7.78 -7.61 6.39
N ASN A 164 7.96 -8.75 5.73
CA ASN A 164 8.16 -10.03 6.41
C ASN A 164 9.45 -9.99 7.26
N VAL A 165 9.40 -10.65 8.42
CA VAL A 165 10.54 -10.86 9.31
C VAL A 165 10.92 -12.34 9.28
N ASP A 166 12.17 -12.63 8.95
CA ASP A 166 12.70 -13.99 8.83
C ASP A 166 13.47 -14.42 10.10
N SER A 167 14.08 -13.47 10.82
CA SER A 167 14.79 -13.68 12.08
C SER A 167 15.01 -12.36 12.85
N TYR A 168 15.52 -12.44 14.07
CA TYR A 168 16.02 -11.26 14.81
C TYR A 168 17.51 -11.38 15.11
N ILE A 169 18.16 -10.24 15.33
CA ILE A 169 19.49 -10.12 15.89
C ILE A 169 19.39 -9.29 17.16
N ILE A 170 19.90 -9.82 18.27
CA ILE A 170 19.95 -9.12 19.55
C ILE A 170 21.40 -8.98 20.02
N ASN A 171 21.72 -7.81 20.57
CA ASN A 171 22.97 -7.59 21.29
C ASN A 171 22.69 -6.77 22.56
N ILE A 172 23.57 -6.89 23.53
CA ILE A 172 23.58 -6.05 24.73
C ILE A 172 24.77 -5.08 24.60
N GLN A 173 25.04 -4.22 25.57
CA GLN A 173 26.32 -3.52 25.76
C GLN A 173 26.20 -2.70 27.05
N PRO A 174 27.29 -2.51 27.82
CA PRO A 174 27.26 -1.60 28.95
C PRO A 174 27.20 -0.15 28.46
N VAL A 175 26.43 0.69 29.14
CA VAL A 175 26.27 2.11 28.84
C VAL A 175 26.69 2.95 30.05
N GLY A 176 27.49 3.98 29.79
CA GLY A 176 28.02 4.89 30.80
C GLY A 176 29.51 4.66 31.11
N GLU A 177 30.12 5.63 31.79
CA GLU A 177 31.46 5.46 32.37
C GLU A 177 31.36 4.38 33.46
N GLY A 178 32.16 3.32 33.33
CA GLY A 178 32.18 2.23 34.29
C GLY A 178 32.44 2.75 35.71
N LYS A 179 31.98 2.01 36.72
CA LYS A 179 32.39 2.26 38.12
C LYS A 179 33.91 2.20 38.31
N CYS A 180 34.64 1.63 37.35
CA CYS A 180 36.09 1.50 37.28
C CYS A 180 36.55 1.91 35.88
N GLU A 181 37.77 2.44 35.73
CA GLU A 181 38.37 2.87 34.44
C GLU A 181 38.55 1.73 33.41
N GLU A 182 38.18 0.49 33.75
CA GLU A 182 38.23 -0.66 32.85
C GLU A 182 36.98 -0.69 31.96
N ILE A 183 37.20 -0.63 30.64
CA ILE A 183 36.17 -0.89 29.63
C ILE A 183 35.85 -2.39 29.70
N HIS A 184 34.73 -2.74 30.33
CA HIS A 184 34.22 -4.10 30.27
C HIS A 184 33.62 -4.36 28.89
N VAL A 185 34.42 -4.99 28.03
CA VAL A 185 33.94 -5.46 26.73
C VAL A 185 33.18 -6.75 26.98
N ILE A 186 31.86 -6.73 26.81
CA ILE A 186 31.13 -7.98 26.64
C ILE A 186 31.51 -8.47 25.24
N ASP A 187 32.03 -9.69 25.14
CA ASP A 187 32.36 -10.32 23.85
C ASP A 187 31.05 -10.66 23.13
N GLU A 188 30.46 -9.63 22.50
CA GLU A 188 29.14 -9.66 21.87
C GLU A 188 29.27 -9.97 20.39
N SER A 189 28.97 -11.23 20.05
CA SER A 189 28.50 -11.53 18.71
C SER A 189 27.03 -11.14 18.60
N ASP A 190 26.64 -10.64 17.43
CA ASP A 190 25.23 -10.51 17.08
C ASP A 190 24.54 -11.88 17.24
N ILE A 191 23.63 -11.99 18.22
CA ILE A 191 22.94 -13.25 18.53
C ILE A 191 21.75 -13.37 17.60
N ALA A 192 21.81 -14.34 16.70
CA ALA A 192 20.70 -14.66 15.80
C ALA A 192 19.61 -15.46 16.53
N LEU A 193 18.37 -15.00 16.41
CA LEU A 193 17.18 -15.57 17.03
C LEU A 193 16.17 -15.99 15.98
N ASP A 194 15.35 -16.99 16.30
CA ASP A 194 14.25 -17.41 15.42
C ASP A 194 13.16 -16.34 15.37
N ARG A 195 12.45 -16.24 14.23
CA ARG A 195 11.35 -15.28 14.06
C ARG A 195 10.24 -15.41 15.10
N ASN A 196 10.09 -16.58 15.73
CA ASN A 196 9.05 -16.84 16.72
C ASN A 196 9.50 -16.49 18.15
N ASP A 197 10.78 -16.19 18.36
CA ASP A 197 11.30 -15.78 19.65
C ASP A 197 10.70 -14.42 20.06
N ARG A 198 10.33 -14.29 21.33
CA ARG A 198 9.79 -13.04 21.93
C ARG A 198 10.55 -12.61 23.17
N SER A 199 11.55 -13.38 23.56
CA SER A 199 12.40 -13.10 24.69
C SER A 199 13.77 -13.72 24.52
N TYR A 200 14.78 -13.08 25.09
CA TYR A 200 16.13 -13.62 25.18
C TYR A 200 16.69 -13.32 26.57
N THR A 201 17.39 -14.30 27.16
CA THR A 201 17.99 -14.15 28.50
C THR A 201 19.49 -13.97 28.36
N PHE A 202 19.99 -12.84 28.84
CA PHE A 202 21.41 -12.55 29.00
C PHE A 202 21.85 -13.06 30.37
N GLY A 203 22.49 -14.24 30.38
CA GLY A 203 22.96 -14.88 31.60
C GLY A 203 24.10 -14.12 32.25
N ARG A 204 23.98 -13.81 33.55
CA ARG A 204 24.99 -13.04 34.29
C ARG A 204 26.35 -13.72 34.31
N SER A 205 26.40 -15.03 34.51
CA SER A 205 27.65 -15.80 34.56
C SER A 205 28.30 -15.97 33.18
N GLU A 206 27.49 -15.99 32.13
CA GLU A 206 27.95 -16.18 30.75
C GLU A 206 28.56 -14.90 30.19
N LEU A 207 27.95 -13.75 30.48
CA LEU A 207 28.35 -12.44 29.96
C LEU A 207 29.10 -11.58 30.99
N SER A 208 29.38 -12.15 32.16
CA SER A 208 30.00 -11.44 33.29
C SER A 208 29.30 -10.11 33.59
N LEU A 209 27.98 -10.11 33.73
CA LEU A 209 27.21 -8.89 33.98
C LEU A 209 27.51 -8.31 35.38
N TRP A 210 27.83 -7.02 35.41
CA TRP A 210 28.24 -6.28 36.60
C TRP A 210 27.05 -5.62 37.30
N GLY A 211 27.15 -5.53 38.63
CA GLY A 211 26.17 -4.85 39.47
C GLY A 211 26.37 -3.34 39.51
N GLY A 212 25.28 -2.61 39.30
CA GLY A 212 25.24 -1.15 39.18
C GLY A 212 25.90 -0.64 37.91
N THR A 213 25.67 -1.38 36.82
CA THR A 213 26.01 -0.98 35.46
C THR A 213 24.71 -0.82 34.70
N GLU A 214 24.59 0.23 33.89
CA GLU A 214 23.48 0.32 32.94
C GLU A 214 23.82 -0.52 31.72
N TYR A 215 22.88 -1.35 31.27
CA TYR A 215 23.02 -2.07 30.02
C TYR A 215 21.98 -1.57 29.01
N GLN A 216 22.39 -1.47 27.76
CA GLN A 216 21.49 -1.26 26.63
C GLN A 216 21.42 -2.53 25.81
N VAL A 217 20.21 -3.03 25.60
CA VAL A 217 19.94 -4.06 24.61
C VAL A 217 19.53 -3.39 23.31
N SER A 218 20.00 -3.90 22.17
CA SER A 218 19.53 -3.49 20.84
C SER A 218 18.98 -4.71 20.10
N LEU A 219 17.84 -4.55 19.43
CA LEU A 219 17.18 -5.57 18.63
C LEU A 219 17.03 -5.07 17.19
N ARG A 220 17.37 -5.92 16.23
CA ARG A 220 17.14 -5.71 14.78
C ARG A 220 16.33 -6.88 14.23
N ALA A 221 15.38 -6.60 13.35
CA ALA A 221 14.73 -7.64 12.55
C ALA A 221 15.44 -7.80 11.22
N VAL A 222 15.45 -9.02 10.71
CA VAL A 222 16.17 -9.38 9.48
C VAL A 222 15.20 -10.04 8.51
N ASN A 223 15.36 -9.71 7.24
CA ASN A 223 14.80 -10.49 6.15
C ASN A 223 15.82 -10.63 5.01
N THR A 224 15.43 -11.30 3.94
CA THR A 224 16.28 -11.47 2.73
C THR A 224 16.80 -10.18 2.09
N ILE A 225 16.19 -9.02 2.35
CA ILE A 225 16.65 -7.71 1.84
C ILE A 225 17.69 -7.07 2.77
N GLY A 226 17.55 -7.26 4.08
CA GLY A 226 18.52 -6.78 5.07
C GLY A 226 17.92 -6.58 6.46
N GLU A 227 18.66 -5.83 7.28
CA GLU A 227 18.35 -5.57 8.68
C GLU A 227 17.59 -4.26 8.86
N SER A 228 16.63 -4.25 9.78
CA SER A 228 15.97 -3.04 10.25
C SER A 228 16.95 -2.10 10.95
N ASP A 229 16.56 -0.84 11.10
CA ASP A 229 17.24 0.02 12.08
C ASP A 229 17.02 -0.56 13.50
N PRO A 230 18.00 -0.43 14.42
CA PRO A 230 17.91 -1.02 15.75
C PRO A 230 16.85 -0.31 16.60
N ASP A 231 16.08 -1.12 17.32
CA ASP A 231 15.35 -0.66 18.49
C ASP A 231 16.16 -0.95 19.76
N ALA A 232 16.05 -0.11 20.78
CA ALA A 232 16.92 -0.19 21.95
C ALA A 232 16.17 0.06 23.25
N ALA A 233 16.49 -0.74 24.28
CA ALA A 233 15.99 -0.56 25.63
C ALA A 233 17.16 -0.53 26.61
N ARG A 234 17.02 0.23 27.70
CA ARG A 234 18.06 0.40 28.72
C ARG A 234 17.53 0.00 30.08
N LYS A 235 18.40 -0.59 30.89
CA LYS A 235 18.08 -0.91 32.28
C LYS A 235 19.31 -0.89 33.16
N TYR A 236 19.16 -0.30 34.34
CA TYR A 236 20.19 -0.30 35.36
C TYR A 236 20.12 -1.58 36.19
N THR A 237 21.23 -2.32 36.29
CA THR A 237 21.29 -3.54 37.09
C THR A 237 21.48 -3.17 38.56
N ASN A 238 20.42 -3.24 39.36
CA ASN A 238 20.53 -2.98 40.81
C ASN A 238 21.07 -4.18 41.61
N VAL A 239 21.60 -5.23 40.95
CA VAL A 239 21.87 -6.57 41.52
C VAL A 239 22.25 -6.48 42.99
N LEU A 240 21.25 -6.69 43.85
CA LEU A 240 21.42 -6.65 45.28
C LEU A 240 22.25 -7.87 45.64
N ARG A 241 23.40 -7.62 46.27
CA ARG A 241 24.17 -8.66 46.95
C ARG A 241 23.23 -9.39 47.91
N LYS A 242 23.02 -10.68 47.68
CA LYS A 242 22.80 -11.63 48.76
C LYS A 242 23.93 -12.65 48.72
#